data_AF-I0GM85-F1
#
_entry.id   AF-I0GM85-F1
#
_cell.length_a   1.000
_cell.length_b   1.000
_cell.length_c   1.000
_cell.angle_alpha   90.00
_cell.angle_beta   90.00
_cell.angle_gamma   90.00
#
_symmetry.space_group_name_H-M   'P 1'
#
loop_
_entity.id
_entity.type
_entity.pdbx_description
1 polymer ?
#
loop_
_entity_poly.entity_id
_entity_poly.type
_entity_poly.pdbx_seq_one_letter_code
_entity_poly.pdbx_strand_id
1 'polypeptide(L)'
;MLYIINSLVTEGDATSFSLIGVTGDKKKAAELAAEVYKDYNKVASFQNIEMITEWLATRMNYSFRKDKSHRLQLSITELEQESTAPENKVIFSAAAEQDELMRKVSEALFEGKHQAERGGETHSCPIE
;
A
#
# COMPACT_ATOMS: atom_id res chain seq x y z
N MET A 1 -26.87 -0.65 -4.46
CA MET A 1 -25.58 0.01 -4.63
C MET A 1 -24.68 -0.44 -3.49
N LEU A 2 -23.50 -0.96 -3.80
CA LEU A 2 -22.50 -1.32 -2.79
C LEU A 2 -21.45 -0.22 -2.72
N TYR A 3 -20.91 0.03 -1.54
CA TYR A 3 -19.87 1.00 -1.29
C TYR A 3 -18.65 0.28 -0.75
N ILE A 4 -17.57 0.29 -1.51
CA ILE A 4 -16.28 -0.31 -1.13
C ILE A 4 -15.46 0.77 -0.41
N ILE A 5 -14.96 0.44 0.77
CA ILE A 5 -14.23 1.37 1.63
C ILE A 5 -12.77 0.94 1.68
N ASN A 6 -11.87 1.82 1.27
CA ASN A 6 -10.44 1.53 1.22
C ASN A 6 -9.64 2.63 1.94
N SER A 7 -8.52 2.23 2.55
CA SER A 7 -7.49 3.14 3.06
C SER A 7 -6.14 2.90 2.39
N LEU A 8 -5.41 3.98 2.23
CA LEU A 8 -3.99 3.98 1.89
C LEU A 8 -3.25 4.73 2.99
N VAL A 9 -2.34 4.05 3.67
CA VAL A 9 -1.50 4.62 4.72
C VAL A 9 -0.07 4.65 4.22
N THR A 10 0.55 5.82 4.27
CA THR A 10 1.98 6.00 3.98
C THR A 10 2.68 6.42 5.26
N GLU A 11 3.69 5.65 5.67
CA GLU A 11 4.55 5.91 6.82
C GLU A 11 6.02 5.78 6.38
N GLY A 12 6.70 6.91 6.21
CA GLY A 12 8.06 6.92 5.65
C GLY A 12 8.06 6.43 4.20
N ASP A 13 8.81 5.37 3.93
CA ASP A 13 8.89 4.72 2.63
C ASP A 13 7.89 3.57 2.48
N ALA A 14 7.19 3.19 3.55
CA ALA A 14 6.20 2.12 3.51
C ALA A 14 4.83 2.68 3.12
N THR A 15 4.17 2.00 2.17
CA THR A 15 2.80 2.29 1.76
C THR A 15 1.96 1.04 1.85
N SER A 16 0.88 1.10 2.63
CA SER A 16 -0.02 -0.02 2.89
C SER A 16 -1.42 0.32 2.40
N PHE A 17 -1.95 -0.52 1.52
CA PHE A 17 -3.33 -0.44 1.04
C PHE A 17 -4.18 -1.48 1.76
N SER A 18 -5.34 -1.06 2.28
CA SER A 18 -6.25 -1.92 3.01
C SER A 18 -7.69 -1.76 2.52
N LEU A 19 -8.36 -2.88 2.28
CA LEU A 19 -9.81 -2.94 2.11
C LEU A 19 -10.44 -2.98 3.52
N ILE A 20 -11.14 -1.92 3.90
CA ILE A 20 -11.76 -1.78 5.22
C ILE A 20 -13.06 -2.57 5.26
N GLY A 21 -13.86 -2.49 4.20
CA GLY A 21 -15.12 -3.23 4.12
C GLY A 21 -15.98 -2.85 2.93
N VAL A 22 -17.15 -3.46 2.87
CA VAL A 22 -18.18 -3.21 1.85
C VAL A 22 -19.54 -3.09 2.54
N THR A 23 -20.33 -2.10 2.18
CA THR A 23 -21.65 -1.86 2.77
C THR A 23 -22.65 -1.40 1.71
N GLY A 24 -23.95 -1.67 1.93
CA GLY A 24 -25.02 -1.15 1.09
C GLY A 24 -25.48 0.27 1.45
N ASP A 25 -24.98 0.83 2.55
CA ASP A 25 -25.38 2.15 3.06
C ASP A 25 -24.21 3.14 3.03
N LYS A 26 -24.40 4.24 2.30
CA LYS A 26 -23.41 5.31 2.11
C LYS A 26 -23.02 5.99 3.42
N LYS A 27 -23.96 6.18 4.35
CA LYS A 27 -23.66 6.80 5.65
C LYS A 27 -22.80 5.90 6.50
N LYS A 28 -23.15 4.61 6.57
CA LYS A 28 -22.32 3.60 7.24
C LYS A 28 -20.94 3.48 6.59
N ALA A 29 -20.83 3.63 5.28
CA ALA A 29 -19.53 3.62 4.59
C ALA A 29 -18.64 4.76 5.06
N ALA A 30 -19.22 5.96 5.22
CA ALA A 30 -18.52 7.13 5.73
C ALA A 30 -18.12 6.97 7.20
N GLU A 31 -18.99 6.42 8.04
CA GLU A 31 -18.69 6.13 9.46
C GLU A 31 -17.52 5.14 9.60
N LEU A 32 -17.54 4.03 8.84
CA LEU A 32 -16.47 3.03 8.84
C LEU A 32 -15.13 3.62 8.39
N ALA A 33 -15.15 4.48 7.37
CA ALA A 33 -13.95 5.19 6.92
C ALA A 33 -13.45 6.19 7.97
N ALA A 34 -14.35 6.92 8.64
CA ALA A 34 -14.01 7.87 9.68
C ALA A 34 -13.46 7.19 10.95
N GLU A 35 -13.87 5.96 11.24
CA GLU A 35 -13.30 5.15 12.32
C GLU A 35 -11.81 4.87 12.08
N VAL A 36 -11.42 4.57 10.84
CA VAL A 36 -9.99 4.41 10.48
C VAL A 36 -9.22 5.71 10.65
N TYR A 37 -9.83 6.87 10.36
CA TYR A 37 -9.22 8.16 10.67
C TYR A 37 -9.02 8.37 12.17
N LYS A 38 -10.02 8.04 12.98
CA LYS A 38 -9.96 8.15 14.45
C LYS A 38 -8.85 7.28 15.03
N ASP A 39 -8.69 6.06 14.53
CA ASP A 39 -7.63 5.15 14.97
C ASP A 39 -6.24 5.63 14.56
N TYR A 40 -6.12 6.19 13.35
CA TYR A 40 -4.88 6.76 12.84
C TYR A 40 -4.49 8.05 13.58
N ASN A 41 -5.45 8.94 13.84
CA ASN A 41 -5.24 10.20 14.56
C ASN A 41 -5.96 10.20 15.92
N LYS A 42 -5.33 9.59 16.92
CA LYS A 42 -5.87 9.47 18.30
C LYS A 42 -6.13 10.81 19.02
N VAL A 43 -5.63 11.92 18.49
CA VAL A 43 -5.80 13.28 19.05
C VAL A 43 -6.97 14.02 18.37
N ALA A 44 -7.61 13.42 17.36
CA ALA A 44 -8.74 14.03 16.68
C ALA A 44 -9.89 14.31 17.65
N SER A 45 -10.41 15.55 17.62
CA SER A 45 -11.61 15.91 18.37
C SER A 45 -12.85 15.25 17.76
N PHE A 46 -13.88 15.05 18.59
CA PHE A 46 -15.16 14.49 18.14
C PHE A 46 -15.77 15.29 16.97
N GLN A 47 -15.75 16.62 17.06
CA GLN A 47 -16.24 17.51 15.99
C GLN A 47 -15.48 17.32 14.67
N ASN A 48 -14.17 17.04 14.72
CA ASN A 48 -13.38 16.79 13.52
C ASN A 48 -13.77 15.46 12.88
N ILE A 49 -13.97 14.43 13.69
CA ILE A 49 -14.42 13.12 13.21
C ILE A 49 -15.79 13.25 12.53
N GLU A 50 -16.76 13.94 13.14
CA GLU A 50 -18.07 14.19 12.54
C GLU A 50 -17.97 14.96 11.22
N MET A 51 -17.15 16.02 11.17
CA MET A 51 -16.91 16.78 9.94
C MET A 51 -16.34 15.89 8.83
N ILE A 52 -15.39 15.01 9.15
CA ILE A 52 -14.80 14.08 8.18
C ILE A 52 -15.83 13.04 7.73
N THR A 53 -16.67 12.53 8.63
CA THR A 53 -17.77 11.62 8.29
C THR A 53 -18.72 12.27 7.29
N GLU A 54 -19.15 13.52 7.52
CA GLU A 54 -20.01 14.26 6.60
C GLU A 54 -19.31 14.56 5.26
N TRP A 55 -18.01 14.87 5.31
CA TRP A 55 -17.20 15.06 4.11
C TRP A 55 -17.10 13.77 3.28
N LEU A 56 -16.87 12.63 3.92
CA LEU A 56 -16.80 11.32 3.26
C LEU A 56 -18.17 10.90 2.72
N ALA A 57 -19.26 11.20 3.42
CA ALA A 57 -20.60 10.96 2.93
C ALA A 57 -20.91 11.78 1.66
N THR A 58 -20.33 12.96 1.49
CA THR A 58 -20.59 13.84 0.33
C THR A 58 -19.58 13.64 -0.80
N ARG A 59 -18.29 13.66 -0.49
CA ARG A 59 -17.17 13.64 -1.46
C ARG A 59 -16.54 12.28 -1.66
N MET A 60 -16.81 11.32 -0.78
CA MET A 60 -16.29 9.94 -0.85
C MET A 60 -14.78 9.78 -0.83
N ASN A 61 -14.05 10.87 -0.63
CA ASN A 61 -12.61 10.84 -0.53
C ASN A 61 -12.17 11.82 0.54
N TYR A 62 -11.10 11.46 1.22
CA TYR A 62 -10.46 12.33 2.20
C TYR A 62 -8.98 11.98 2.27
N SER A 63 -8.13 12.99 2.39
CA SER A 63 -6.70 12.81 2.53
C SER A 63 -6.22 13.62 3.70
N PHE A 64 -5.76 12.94 4.74
CA PHE A 64 -5.12 13.54 5.88
C PHE A 64 -3.61 13.42 5.75
N ARG A 65 -2.91 14.50 6.09
CA ARG A 65 -1.46 14.53 6.15
C ARG A 65 -1.05 15.05 7.51
N LYS A 66 -0.27 14.25 8.23
CA LYS A 66 0.37 14.70 9.47
C LYS A 66 1.67 15.42 9.14
N ASP A 67 2.52 14.77 8.34
CA ASP A 67 3.84 15.27 7.96
C ASP A 67 4.19 14.92 6.50
N LYS A 68 5.39 15.27 6.04
CA LYS A 68 5.82 14.97 4.67
C LYS A 68 5.76 13.45 4.36
N SER A 69 6.08 12.63 5.35
CA SER A 69 6.17 11.17 5.28
C SER A 69 4.98 10.41 5.88
N HIS A 70 3.98 11.09 6.45
CA HIS A 70 2.84 10.46 7.13
C HIS A 70 1.53 10.93 6.53
N ARG A 71 0.87 10.04 5.78
CA ARG A 71 -0.38 10.33 5.06
C ARG A 71 -1.37 9.19 5.21
N LEU A 72 -2.62 9.55 5.46
CA LEU A 72 -3.77 8.66 5.37
C LEU A 72 -4.67 9.15 4.23
N GLN A 73 -5.02 8.27 3.31
CA GLN A 73 -6.04 8.52 2.30
C GLN A 73 -7.18 7.54 2.48
N LEU A 74 -8.40 8.06 2.54
CA LEU A 74 -9.64 7.31 2.63
C LEU A 74 -10.40 7.50 1.33
N SER A 75 -10.98 6.42 0.82
CA SER A 75 -11.80 6.44 -0.38
C SER A 75 -12.96 5.49 -0.24
N ILE A 76 -14.12 5.93 -0.72
CA ILE A 76 -15.35 5.16 -0.83
C ILE A 76 -15.67 5.08 -2.32
N THR A 77 -15.78 3.88 -2.85
CA THR A 77 -16.07 3.64 -4.27
C THR A 77 -17.48 3.09 -4.40
N GLU A 78 -18.32 3.76 -5.19
CA GLU A 78 -19.66 3.27 -5.52
C GLU A 78 -19.56 2.12 -6.53
N LEU A 79 -20.32 1.06 -6.29
CA LEU A 79 -20.42 -0.11 -7.16
C LEU A 79 -21.88 -0.34 -7.55
N GLU A 80 -22.19 -0.12 -8.82
CA GLU A 80 -23.55 -0.18 -9.38
C GLU A 80 -24.08 -1.62 -9.52
N GLN A 81 -23.20 -2.60 -9.76
CA GLN A 81 -23.53 -4.03 -9.90
C GLN A 81 -22.50 -4.90 -9.17
N GLU A 82 -22.88 -6.10 -8.71
CA GLU A 82 -21.93 -7.08 -8.19
C GLU A 82 -20.87 -7.39 -9.25
N SER A 83 -19.68 -6.84 -9.04
CA SER A 83 -18.51 -7.13 -9.86
C SER A 83 -17.84 -8.37 -9.27
N THR A 84 -18.02 -9.51 -9.94
CA THR A 84 -17.17 -10.68 -9.70
C THR A 84 -15.76 -10.29 -10.13
N ALA A 85 -14.85 -10.26 -9.16
CA ALA A 85 -13.45 -10.07 -9.49
C ALA A 85 -12.97 -11.24 -10.36
N PRO A 86 -12.21 -11.02 -11.44
CA PRO A 86 -11.49 -12.09 -12.09
C PRO A 86 -10.56 -12.77 -11.08
N GLU A 87 -10.36 -14.10 -11.19
CA GLU A 87 -9.71 -14.97 -10.19
C GLU A 87 -8.25 -14.62 -9.82
N ASN A 88 -7.68 -13.54 -10.34
CA ASN A 88 -6.32 -13.09 -10.04
C ASN A 88 -6.35 -11.75 -9.30
N LYS A 89 -6.55 -11.80 -7.97
CA LYS A 89 -6.49 -10.60 -7.11
C LYS A 89 -5.16 -10.51 -6.37
N VAL A 90 -4.13 -10.08 -7.09
CA VAL A 90 -3.03 -9.29 -6.52
C VAL A 90 -3.08 -7.95 -7.23
N ILE A 91 -3.53 -6.91 -6.54
CA ILE A 91 -3.73 -5.58 -7.15
C ILE A 91 -2.42 -4.79 -7.20
N PHE A 92 -1.59 -4.88 -6.15
CA PHE A 92 -0.19 -4.45 -6.12
C PHE A 92 0.42 -4.90 -4.78
N SER A 93 1.66 -5.40 -4.76
CA SER A 93 2.39 -5.71 -3.51
C SER A 93 3.82 -5.18 -3.63
N ALA A 94 4.15 -4.16 -2.82
CA ALA A 94 5.49 -3.57 -2.80
C ALA A 94 6.57 -4.60 -2.43
N ALA A 95 6.22 -5.60 -1.61
CA ALA A 95 7.13 -6.70 -1.27
C ALA A 95 7.44 -7.59 -2.49
N ALA A 96 6.45 -7.87 -3.35
CA ALA A 96 6.64 -8.69 -4.53
C ALA A 96 7.52 -7.99 -5.58
N GLU A 97 7.37 -6.67 -5.74
CA GLU A 97 8.25 -5.90 -6.64
C GLU A 97 9.67 -5.77 -6.10
N GLN A 98 9.85 -5.65 -4.78
CA GLN A 98 11.16 -5.62 -4.15
C GLN A 98 11.89 -6.96 -4.33
N ASP A 99 11.19 -8.08 -4.18
CA ASP A 99 11.77 -9.41 -4.42
C ASP A 99 12.14 -9.63 -5.90
N GLU A 100 11.30 -9.19 -6.84
CA GLU A 100 11.62 -9.23 -8.27
C GLU A 100 12.82 -8.33 -8.63
N LEU A 101 12.92 -7.16 -8.01
CA LEU A 101 14.07 -6.26 -8.18
C LEU A 101 15.34 -6.92 -7.64
N MET A 102 15.30 -7.51 -6.45
CA MET A 102 16.42 -8.23 -5.86
C MET A 102 16.82 -9.45 -6.68
N ARG A 103 15.86 -10.14 -7.31
CA ARG A 103 16.13 -11.23 -8.25
C ARG A 103 16.84 -10.73 -9.51
N LYS A 104 16.36 -9.66 -10.15
CA LYS A 104 16.99 -9.06 -11.34
C LYS A 104 18.39 -8.52 -11.06
N VAL A 105 18.60 -7.91 -9.89
CA VAL A 105 19.92 -7.45 -9.44
C VAL A 105 20.85 -8.65 -9.21
N SER A 106 20.35 -9.72 -8.61
CA SER A 106 21.13 -10.95 -8.43
C SER A 106 21.48 -11.62 -9.76
N GLU A 107 20.53 -11.73 -10.70
CA GLU A 107 20.78 -12.23 -12.06
C GLU A 107 21.86 -11.39 -12.77
N ALA A 108 21.75 -10.06 -12.74
CA ALA A 108 22.74 -9.18 -13.35
C ALA A 108 24.14 -9.27 -12.70
N LEU A 109 24.20 -9.50 -11.38
CA LEU A 109 25.46 -9.68 -10.65
C LEU A 109 26.11 -11.04 -10.89
N PHE A 110 25.33 -12.09 -11.17
CA PHE A 110 25.84 -13.45 -11.43
C PHE A 110 26.08 -13.75 -12.92
N GLU A 111 25.34 -13.13 -13.84
CA GLU A 111 25.63 -13.21 -15.28
C GLU A 111 26.90 -12.41 -15.65
N GLY A 112 27.26 -11.43 -14.83
CA GLY A 112 28.54 -10.72 -14.89
C GLY A 112 29.70 -11.46 -14.22
N LYS A 113 30.26 -12.48 -14.90
CA LYS A 113 31.53 -13.19 -14.62
C LYS A 113 31.48 -14.33 -13.60
N HIS A 114 31.16 -15.54 -14.09
CA HIS A 114 31.90 -16.74 -13.71
C HIS A 114 32.10 -17.68 -14.92
N GLN A 115 33.05 -17.32 -15.79
CA GLN A 115 33.91 -18.35 -16.38
C GLN A 115 35.06 -18.55 -15.40
N ALA A 116 34.88 -19.43 -14.43
CA ALA A 116 36.03 -20.06 -13.79
C ALA A 116 36.59 -21.08 -14.80
N GLU A 117 37.50 -20.65 -15.67
CA GLU A 117 38.31 -21.57 -16.45
C GLU A 117 39.09 -22.46 -15.48
N ARG A 118 38.82 -23.77 -15.49
CA ARG A 118 39.73 -24.76 -14.94
C ARG A 118 40.91 -24.90 -15.90
N GLY A 119 41.91 -24.03 -15.76
CA GLY A 119 43.19 -24.19 -16.43
C GLY A 119 44.01 -22.92 -16.48
N GLY A 120 45.10 -22.86 -15.71
CA GLY A 120 46.15 -21.85 -15.86
C GLY A 120 46.70 -21.31 -14.54
N GLU A 121 47.82 -21.89 -14.12
CA GLU A 121 48.84 -21.43 -13.16
C GLU A 121 48.41 -20.69 -11.87
N THR A 122 48.72 -21.33 -10.73
CA THR A 122 48.70 -20.74 -9.39
C THR A 122 49.69 -19.58 -9.30
N HIS A 123 49.23 -18.35 -9.45
CA HIS A 123 49.96 -17.18 -8.97
C HIS A 123 49.61 -16.95 -7.50
N SER A 124 50.51 -17.39 -6.62
CA SER A 124 50.50 -17.04 -5.20
C SER A 124 50.76 -15.54 -5.05
N CYS A 125 49.78 -14.77 -4.58
CA CYS A 125 50.04 -13.42 -4.10
C CYS A 125 50.81 -13.51 -2.75
N PRO A 126 51.96 -12.84 -2.61
CA PRO A 126 52.60 -12.72 -1.31
C PRO A 126 51.80 -11.73 -0.43
N ILE A 127 51.61 -12.11 0.83
CA ILE A 127 51.14 -11.21 1.88
C ILE A 127 52.35 -10.40 2.35
N GLU A 128 52.28 -9.07 2.25
CA GLU A 128 52.99 -8.14 3.14
C GLU A 128 52.00 -7.56 4.15
#